data_AF-A0A0F9IYN1-F1
#
_entry.id   AF-A0A0F9IYN1-F1
#
_cell.length_a   1.000
_cell.length_b   1.000
_cell.length_c   1.000
_cell.angle_alpha   90.00
_cell.angle_beta   90.00
_cell.angle_gamma   90.00
#
_symmetry.space_group_name_H-M   'P 1'
#
loop_
_entity.id
_entity.type
_entity.pdbx_description
1 polymer ?
#
loop_
_entity_poly.entity_id
_entity_poly.type
_entity_poly.pdbx_seq_one_letter_code
_entity_poly.pdbx_strand_id
1 'polypeptide(L)'
;MIAWYIAPYKIELDDSSGRYCAMNDYTNQIIYIDKGNWSESEVLGDRAVVKVNASASTLAALDSVFERMPKDGLDDSLSAVSISDKLALKNEGLDMGYSNAEWEEEFPNNLDTYQLKDILQFYTKRRLKPRFDGNKIIIDGIEQVCRTIESVDAEVQ
;
A
#
# COMPACT_ATOMS: atom_id res chain seq x y z
N MET A 1 2.11 -16.43 -6.98
CA MET A 1 1.43 -16.33 -5.66
C MET A 1 1.14 -14.86 -5.43
N ILE A 2 0.04 -14.53 -4.77
CA ILE A 2 -0.38 -13.14 -4.58
C ILE A 2 -0.08 -12.68 -3.16
N ALA A 3 0.33 -11.42 -3.00
CA ALA A 3 0.37 -10.72 -1.73
C ALA A 3 0.10 -9.23 -1.92
N TRP A 4 -0.34 -8.58 -0.85
CA TRP A 4 -0.49 -7.12 -0.76
C TRP A 4 0.56 -6.52 0.17
N TYR A 5 1.06 -5.35 -0.19
CA TYR A 5 2.10 -4.63 0.53
C TYR A 5 1.79 -3.15 0.67
N ILE A 6 2.35 -2.52 1.70
CA ILE A 6 2.57 -1.07 1.72
C ILE A 6 4.04 -0.80 1.38
N ALA A 7 4.26 0.01 0.34
CA ALA A 7 5.59 0.39 -0.11
C ALA A 7 5.76 1.91 -0.06
N PRO A 8 6.91 2.44 0.39
CA PRO A 8 7.19 3.87 0.31
C PRO A 8 7.51 4.29 -1.13
N TYR A 9 7.36 5.58 -1.42
CA TYR A 9 7.98 6.19 -2.60
C TYR A 9 9.45 6.54 -2.33
N LYS A 10 10.23 6.58 -3.40
CA LYS A 10 11.64 6.96 -3.44
C LYS A 10 11.82 8.13 -4.39
N ILE A 11 12.76 9.00 -4.06
CA ILE A 11 13.16 10.11 -4.94
C ILE A 11 13.98 9.54 -6.10
N GLU A 12 13.64 9.94 -7.32
CA GLU A 12 14.46 9.72 -8.50
C GLU A 12 15.41 10.90 -8.66
N LEU A 13 16.71 10.67 -8.45
CA LEU A 13 17.70 11.75 -8.46
C LEU A 13 18.09 12.17 -9.89
N ASP A 14 17.90 11.29 -10.87
CA ASP A 14 18.32 11.49 -12.26
C ASP A 14 17.25 12.21 -13.10
N ASP A 15 15.98 12.17 -12.69
CA ASP A 15 14.91 13.02 -13.20
C ASP A 15 14.51 14.01 -12.10
N SER A 16 15.01 15.24 -12.22
CA SER A 16 15.09 16.30 -11.19
C SER A 16 13.80 16.76 -10.48
N SER A 17 12.71 15.99 -10.54
CA SER A 17 11.49 16.18 -9.76
C SER A 17 10.65 14.90 -9.60
N GLY A 18 11.21 13.73 -9.91
CA GLY A 18 10.50 12.46 -9.93
C GLY A 18 10.51 11.75 -8.57
N ARG A 19 9.42 11.03 -8.31
CA ARG A 19 9.42 9.95 -7.33
C ARG A 19 8.76 8.73 -7.94
N TYR A 20 9.17 7.55 -7.49
CA TYR A 20 8.62 6.28 -7.93
C TYR A 20 8.36 5.40 -6.71
N CYS A 21 7.41 4.48 -6.82
CA CYS A 21 7.19 3.52 -5.75
C CYS A 21 8.36 2.56 -5.64
N ALA A 22 8.83 2.31 -4.41
CA ALA A 22 9.93 1.40 -4.14
C ALA A 22 9.74 -0.03 -4.68
N MET A 23 8.50 -0.47 -4.96
CA MET A 23 8.25 -1.75 -5.62
C MET A 23 8.90 -1.82 -7.01
N ASN A 24 9.10 -0.68 -7.67
CA ASN A 24 9.72 -0.64 -9.00
C ASN A 24 11.15 -1.22 -9.03
N ASP A 25 11.88 -1.19 -7.91
CA ASP A 25 13.21 -1.81 -7.80
C ASP A 25 13.17 -3.32 -8.01
N TYR A 26 12.00 -3.94 -7.82
CA TYR A 26 11.76 -5.37 -7.98
C TYR A 26 11.08 -5.71 -9.30
N THR A 27 10.75 -4.72 -10.14
CA THR A 27 10.09 -4.94 -11.45
C THR A 27 10.81 -5.98 -12.29
N ASN A 28 12.16 -5.94 -12.32
CA ASN A 28 12.92 -6.91 -13.12
C ASN A 28 12.72 -8.36 -12.62
N GLN A 29 12.80 -8.56 -11.31
CA GLN A 29 12.60 -9.86 -10.70
C GLN A 29 11.14 -10.34 -10.88
N ILE A 30 10.16 -9.49 -10.59
CA ILE A 30 8.74 -9.84 -10.63
C ILE A 30 8.27 -10.12 -12.06
N ILE A 31 8.54 -9.22 -13.02
CA ILE A 31 7.98 -9.31 -14.37
C ILE A 31 8.81 -10.23 -15.27
N TYR A 32 10.13 -10.08 -15.28
CA TYR A 32 10.95 -10.78 -16.27
C TYR A 32 11.45 -12.15 -15.81
N ILE A 33 11.76 -12.31 -14.52
CA ILE A 33 12.22 -13.61 -13.98
C ILE A 33 11.04 -14.46 -13.55
N ASP A 34 10.16 -13.93 -12.69
CA ASP A 34 9.04 -14.71 -12.14
C ASP A 34 7.85 -14.82 -13.10
N LYS A 35 7.84 -14.03 -14.19
CA LYS A 35 6.71 -13.93 -15.14
C LYS A 35 5.40 -13.53 -14.46
N GLY A 36 5.50 -12.80 -13.37
CA GLY A 36 4.37 -12.23 -12.65
C GLY A 36 4.11 -10.78 -13.06
N ASN A 37 3.45 -10.05 -12.17
CA ASN A 37 3.16 -8.63 -12.35
C ASN A 37 2.87 -7.97 -10.99
N TRP A 38 2.83 -6.64 -11.00
CA TRP A 38 2.44 -5.86 -9.84
C TRP A 38 1.72 -4.59 -10.29
N SER A 39 0.90 -4.03 -9.41
CA SER A 39 0.18 -2.78 -9.63
C SER A 39 -0.03 -2.08 -8.29
N GLU A 40 -0.29 -0.77 -8.33
CA GLU A 40 -0.36 0.05 -7.14
C GLU A 40 -1.42 1.15 -7.18
N SER A 41 -1.75 1.63 -5.99
CA SER A 41 -2.43 2.90 -5.76
C SER A 41 -1.64 3.73 -4.76
N GLU A 42 -1.27 4.94 -5.16
CA GLU A 42 -0.63 5.91 -4.27
C GLU A 42 -1.62 6.35 -3.17
N VAL A 43 -1.16 6.37 -1.92
CA VAL A 43 -1.92 6.74 -0.72
C VAL A 43 -1.22 7.85 0.08
N LEU A 44 -1.82 8.30 1.18
CA LEU A 44 -1.18 9.26 2.08
C LEU A 44 0.18 8.78 2.62
N GLY A 45 0.99 9.74 3.09
CA GLY A 45 2.24 9.43 3.78
C GLY A 45 3.43 9.08 2.87
N ASP A 46 3.37 9.47 1.60
CA ASP A 46 4.37 9.10 0.58
C ASP A 46 4.50 7.58 0.40
N ARG A 47 3.37 6.88 0.42
CA ARG A 47 3.26 5.42 0.33
C ARG A 47 2.34 4.98 -0.82
N ALA A 48 2.38 3.69 -1.12
CA ALA A 48 1.49 3.01 -2.04
C ALA A 48 0.96 1.72 -1.42
N VAL A 49 -0.30 1.40 -1.71
CA VAL A 49 -0.84 0.04 -1.57
C VAL A 49 -0.52 -0.71 -2.86
N VAL A 50 0.14 -1.85 -2.74
CA VAL A 50 0.69 -2.58 -3.89
C VAL A 50 0.23 -4.03 -3.87
N LYS A 51 -0.31 -4.54 -4.98
CA LYS A 51 -0.56 -5.97 -5.19
C LYS A 51 0.55 -6.56 -6.04
N VAL A 52 1.05 -7.72 -5.66
CA VAL A 52 2.13 -8.42 -6.35
C VAL A 52 1.73 -9.86 -6.61
N ASN A 53 1.89 -10.33 -7.86
CA ASN A 53 1.96 -11.74 -8.18
C ASN A 53 3.42 -12.10 -8.52
N ALA A 54 4.04 -12.97 -7.73
CA ALA A 54 5.43 -13.40 -7.93
C ALA A 54 5.69 -14.82 -7.37
N SER A 55 6.93 -15.29 -7.49
CA SER A 55 7.39 -16.54 -6.88
C SER A 55 7.44 -16.44 -5.34
N ALA A 56 7.42 -17.57 -4.66
CA ALA A 56 7.52 -17.61 -3.19
C ALA A 56 8.82 -17.01 -2.64
N SER A 57 9.93 -17.22 -3.34
CA SER A 57 11.21 -16.61 -2.98
C SER A 57 11.19 -15.08 -3.10
N THR A 58 10.54 -14.55 -4.15
CA THR A 58 10.43 -13.10 -4.34
C THR A 58 9.53 -12.48 -3.29
N LEU A 59 8.35 -13.07 -3.01
CA LEU A 59 7.49 -12.56 -1.95
C LEU A 59 8.20 -12.60 -0.59
N ALA A 60 8.93 -13.68 -0.26
CA ALA A 60 9.70 -13.74 0.98
C ALA A 60 10.81 -12.66 1.06
N ALA A 61 11.39 -12.26 -0.08
CA ALA A 61 12.34 -11.15 -0.13
C ALA A 61 11.63 -9.81 0.09
N LEU A 62 10.45 -9.60 -0.50
CA LEU A 62 9.64 -8.39 -0.31
C LEU A 62 9.18 -8.25 1.14
N ASP A 63 8.79 -9.35 1.81
CA ASP A 63 8.38 -9.38 3.22
C ASP A 63 9.48 -8.86 4.17
N SER A 64 10.75 -8.83 3.74
CA SER A 64 11.86 -8.29 4.53
C SER A 64 12.09 -6.79 4.34
N VAL A 65 11.40 -6.16 3.39
CA VAL A 65 11.63 -4.76 2.97
C VAL A 65 10.36 -3.92 3.02
N PHE A 66 9.20 -4.53 2.82
CA PHE A 66 7.90 -3.87 2.80
C PHE A 66 6.96 -4.48 3.84
N GLU A 67 6.01 -3.68 4.31
CA GLU A 67 4.98 -4.15 5.23
C GLU A 67 3.98 -5.00 4.44
N ARG A 68 3.87 -6.29 4.79
CA ARG A 68 2.94 -7.21 4.15
C ARG A 68 1.57 -7.16 4.84
N MET A 69 0.51 -7.09 4.05
CA MET A 69 -0.85 -7.24 4.57
C MET A 69 -1.10 -8.67 5.06
N PRO A 70 -1.91 -8.86 6.12
CA PRO A 70 -2.09 -10.16 6.77
C PRO A 70 -2.91 -11.17 5.94
N LYS A 71 -3.42 -10.77 4.78
CA LYS A 71 -4.27 -11.56 3.87
C LYS A 71 -3.89 -11.26 2.42
N ASP A 72 -4.19 -12.22 1.55
CA ASP A 72 -3.85 -12.14 0.12
C ASP A 72 -5.08 -11.80 -0.73
N GLY A 73 -6.30 -12.19 -0.32
CA GLY A 73 -7.55 -11.90 -1.00
C GLY A 73 -8.30 -10.70 -0.43
N LEU A 74 -8.92 -9.89 -1.30
CA LEU A 74 -9.72 -8.72 -0.88
C LEU A 74 -10.89 -9.07 0.04
N ASP A 75 -11.58 -10.18 -0.23
CA ASP A 75 -12.72 -10.64 0.56
C ASP A 75 -12.32 -11.50 1.77
N ASP A 76 -11.01 -11.67 2.03
CA ASP A 76 -10.55 -12.42 3.19
C ASP A 76 -10.93 -11.69 4.48
N SER A 77 -11.59 -12.40 5.38
CA SER A 77 -11.98 -11.87 6.69
C SER A 77 -10.74 -11.62 7.57
N LEU A 78 -10.78 -10.49 8.29
CA LEU A 78 -9.77 -10.13 9.29
C LEU A 78 -10.09 -10.69 10.68
N SER A 79 -11.22 -11.40 10.87
CA SER A 79 -11.60 -12.03 12.15
C SER A 79 -10.48 -12.84 12.79
N ALA A 80 -9.83 -13.70 12.02
CA ALA A 80 -8.76 -14.58 12.49
C ALA A 80 -7.37 -13.93 12.55
N VAL A 81 -7.23 -12.66 12.15
CA VAL A 81 -5.96 -11.92 12.27
C VAL A 81 -5.70 -11.61 13.74
N SER A 82 -4.44 -11.71 14.16
CA SER A 82 -4.06 -11.50 15.55
C SER A 82 -4.34 -10.06 15.99
N ILE A 83 -4.48 -9.84 17.31
CA ILE A 83 -4.70 -8.48 17.85
C ILE A 83 -3.50 -7.58 17.53
N SER A 84 -2.27 -8.12 17.58
CA SER A 84 -1.06 -7.35 17.25
C SER A 84 -1.06 -6.89 15.79
N ASP A 85 -1.47 -7.75 14.86
CA ASP A 85 -1.47 -7.39 13.43
C ASP A 85 -2.61 -6.40 13.12
N LYS A 86 -3.77 -6.54 13.78
CA LYS A 86 -4.84 -5.53 13.70
C LYS A 86 -4.40 -4.16 14.22
N LEU A 87 -3.62 -4.14 15.30
CA LEU A 87 -3.03 -2.90 15.81
C LEU A 87 -1.97 -2.34 14.85
N ALA A 88 -1.19 -3.19 14.19
CA ALA A 88 -0.23 -2.77 13.16
C ALA A 88 -0.95 -2.10 11.98
N LEU A 89 -2.07 -2.64 11.50
CA LEU A 89 -2.91 -1.99 10.48
C LEU A 89 -3.40 -0.60 10.93
N LYS A 90 -3.87 -0.47 12.19
CA LYS A 90 -4.25 0.86 12.70
C LYS A 90 -3.07 1.83 12.68
N ASN A 91 -1.93 1.42 13.23
CA ASN A 91 -0.74 2.26 13.31
C ASN A 91 -0.23 2.66 11.93
N GLU A 92 -0.27 1.74 10.96
CA GLU A 92 0.10 2.01 9.57
C GLU A 92 -0.77 3.12 8.96
N GLY A 93 -2.08 3.10 9.22
CA GLY A 93 -2.99 4.18 8.80
C GLY A 93 -2.70 5.52 9.49
N LEU A 94 -2.38 5.50 10.78
CA LEU A 94 -2.01 6.72 11.51
C LEU A 94 -0.68 7.30 10.99
N ASP A 95 0.30 6.45 10.71
CA ASP A 95 1.60 6.83 10.18
C ASP A 95 1.49 7.38 8.74
N MET A 96 0.52 6.92 7.96
CA MET A 96 0.17 7.53 6.66
C MET A 96 -0.38 8.96 6.84
N GLY A 97 -0.95 9.30 8.00
CA GLY A 97 -1.51 10.61 8.30
C GLY A 97 -3.03 10.64 8.45
N TYR A 98 -3.68 9.49 8.56
CA TYR A 98 -5.07 9.44 9.02
C TYR A 98 -5.15 9.73 10.53
N SER A 99 -6.23 10.36 10.96
CA SER A 99 -6.48 10.60 12.38
C SER A 99 -7.13 9.39 13.06
N ASN A 100 -7.01 9.32 14.40
CA ASN A 100 -7.77 8.33 15.18
C ASN A 100 -9.28 8.49 14.98
N ALA A 101 -9.77 9.72 14.82
CA ALA A 101 -11.20 9.99 14.63
C ALA A 101 -11.71 9.37 13.31
N GLU A 102 -10.95 9.52 12.22
CA GLU A 102 -11.30 8.91 10.92
C GLU A 102 -11.24 7.38 10.99
N TRP A 103 -10.25 6.83 11.69
CA TRP A 103 -10.17 5.39 11.90
C TRP A 103 -11.35 4.86 12.70
N GLU A 104 -11.72 5.53 13.80
CA GLU A 104 -12.84 5.13 14.67
C GLU A 104 -14.21 5.35 14.00
N GLU A 105 -14.31 6.32 13.08
CA GLU A 105 -15.51 6.51 12.26
C GLU A 105 -15.69 5.36 11.26
N GLU A 106 -14.62 4.92 10.60
CA GLU A 106 -14.68 3.82 9.63
C GLU A 106 -14.80 2.44 10.31
N PHE A 107 -14.04 2.27 11.40
CA PHE A 107 -13.90 1.04 12.16
C PHE A 107 -14.31 1.28 13.63
N PRO A 108 -15.60 1.55 13.91
CA PRO A 108 -16.09 1.81 15.27
C PRO A 108 -15.99 0.60 16.20
N ASN A 109 -15.81 -0.59 15.64
CA ASN A 109 -15.54 -1.82 16.38
C ASN A 109 -14.11 -2.30 16.10
N ASN A 110 -13.72 -3.43 16.68
CA ASN A 110 -12.51 -4.11 16.23
C ASN A 110 -12.65 -4.58 14.75
N LEU A 111 -11.54 -5.00 14.14
CA LEU A 111 -11.54 -5.43 12.74
C LEU A 111 -12.16 -6.83 12.51
N ASP A 112 -12.87 -7.41 13.49
CA ASP A 112 -13.32 -8.81 13.39
C ASP A 112 -14.42 -9.02 12.33
N THR A 113 -15.20 -7.97 12.05
CA THR A 113 -16.30 -8.01 11.08
C THR A 113 -15.90 -7.49 9.70
N TYR A 114 -14.64 -7.10 9.52
CA TYR A 114 -14.15 -6.46 8.30
C TYR A 114 -13.30 -7.42 7.47
N GLN A 115 -13.15 -7.07 6.19
CA GLN A 115 -12.35 -7.78 5.20
C GLN A 115 -11.12 -6.94 4.85
N LEU A 116 -10.12 -7.56 4.20
CA LEU A 116 -8.93 -6.83 3.76
C LEU A 116 -9.29 -5.63 2.88
N LYS A 117 -10.28 -5.77 2.00
CA LYS A 117 -10.73 -4.68 1.11
C LYS A 117 -11.13 -3.43 1.86
N ASP A 118 -11.76 -3.55 3.04
CA ASP A 118 -12.25 -2.39 3.79
C ASP A 118 -11.07 -1.53 4.29
N ILE A 119 -9.99 -2.20 4.72
CA ILE A 119 -8.74 -1.53 5.13
C ILE A 119 -8.05 -0.87 3.93
N LEU A 120 -7.92 -1.58 2.81
CA LEU A 120 -7.26 -1.03 1.63
C LEU A 120 -8.07 0.11 0.99
N GLN A 121 -9.41 0.03 1.01
CA GLN A 121 -10.31 1.11 0.62
C GLN A 121 -10.16 2.32 1.55
N PHE A 122 -10.04 2.10 2.87
CA PHE A 122 -9.74 3.18 3.81
C PHE A 122 -8.41 3.87 3.48
N TYR A 123 -7.33 3.11 3.26
CA TYR A 123 -6.03 3.71 2.88
C TYR A 123 -6.07 4.46 1.56
N THR A 124 -6.89 4.01 0.61
CA THR A 124 -7.04 4.62 -0.73
C THR A 124 -8.11 5.70 -0.81
N LYS A 125 -8.63 6.22 0.32
CA LYS A 125 -9.56 7.36 0.31
C LYS A 125 -8.94 8.60 -0.31
N ARG A 126 -7.68 8.90 0.05
CA ARG A 126 -6.99 10.09 -0.42
C ARG A 126 -5.48 9.97 -0.46
N ARG A 127 -4.88 10.89 -1.22
CA ARG A 127 -3.45 11.22 -1.20
C ARG A 127 -3.28 12.73 -1.31
N LEU A 128 -2.13 13.26 -0.91
CA LEU A 128 -1.79 14.67 -1.15
C LEU A 128 -0.88 14.77 -2.35
N LYS A 129 -1.17 15.71 -3.25
CA LYS A 129 -0.33 15.92 -4.43
C LYS A 129 1.10 16.29 -3.99
N PRO A 130 2.13 15.57 -4.44
CA PRO A 130 3.51 15.94 -4.16
C PRO A 130 3.86 17.24 -4.88
N ARG A 131 4.74 18.04 -4.29
CA ARG A 131 5.42 19.14 -4.97
C ARG A 131 6.91 19.08 -4.71
N PHE A 132 7.69 19.44 -5.72
CA PHE A 132 9.13 19.61 -5.60
C PHE A 132 9.45 21.03 -5.15
N ASP A 133 10.30 21.17 -4.13
CA ASP A 133 10.74 22.49 -3.63
C ASP A 133 12.15 22.88 -4.07
N GLY A 134 12.78 22.07 -4.93
CA GLY A 134 14.16 22.23 -5.37
C GLY A 134 15.12 21.18 -4.81
N ASN A 135 14.87 20.69 -3.59
CA ASN A 135 15.77 19.72 -2.92
C ASN A 135 15.03 18.53 -2.29
N LYS A 136 13.71 18.61 -2.12
CA LYS A 136 12.90 17.54 -1.56
C LYS A 136 11.52 17.50 -2.20
N ILE A 137 10.91 16.33 -2.09
CA ILE A 137 9.48 16.16 -2.32
C ILE A 137 8.75 16.50 -1.03
N ILE A 138 7.73 17.35 -1.14
CA ILE A 138 6.83 17.72 -0.05
C ILE A 138 5.44 17.22 -0.38
N ILE A 139 4.82 16.52 0.57
CA ILE A 139 3.49 15.91 0.46
C ILE A 139 2.46 16.78 1.21
N ASP A 140 2.20 17.97 0.68
CA ASP A 140 1.30 18.97 1.29
C ASP A 140 0.35 19.65 0.28
N GLY A 141 0.32 19.14 -0.95
CA GLY A 141 -0.55 19.67 -2.00
C GLY A 141 -2.02 19.37 -1.77
N ILE A 142 -2.84 19.69 -2.77
CA ILE A 142 -4.27 19.40 -2.73
C ILE A 142 -4.52 17.90 -2.56
N GLU A 143 -5.58 17.58 -1.84
CA GLU A 143 -6.10 16.23 -1.74
C GLU A 143 -6.56 15.72 -3.11
N GLN A 144 -6.24 14.47 -3.42
CA GLN A 144 -6.66 13.80 -4.65
C GLN A 144 -7.21 12.42 -4.33
N VAL A 145 -8.22 12.01 -5.09
CA VAL A 145 -8.75 10.65 -5.05
C VAL A 145 -7.68 9.69 -5.54
N CYS A 146 -7.49 8.58 -4.84
CA CYS A 146 -6.57 7.53 -5.24
C CYS A 146 -7.17 6.64 -6.33
N ARG A 147 -6.33 5.84 -6.96
CA ARG A 147 -6.80 4.73 -7.77
C ARG A 147 -7.54 3.73 -6.86
N THR A 148 -8.66 3.17 -7.34
CA THR A 148 -9.45 2.22 -6.53
C THR A 148 -8.72 0.90 -6.35
N ILE A 149 -8.95 0.23 -5.23
CA ILE A 149 -8.27 -1.04 -4.93
C ILE A 149 -8.71 -2.17 -5.85
N GLU A 150 -9.95 -2.15 -6.33
CA GLU A 150 -10.48 -3.11 -7.30
C GLU A 150 -9.78 -2.98 -8.64
N SER A 151 -9.38 -1.76 -9.03
CA SER A 151 -8.62 -1.52 -10.25
C SER A 151 -7.20 -2.10 -10.13
N VAL A 152 -6.57 -1.98 -8.96
CA VAL A 152 -5.27 -2.59 -8.67
C VAL A 152 -5.39 -4.12 -8.65
N ASP A 153 -6.43 -4.64 -8.00
CA ASP A 153 -6.69 -6.06 -7.88
C ASP A 153 -6.89 -6.73 -9.26
N ALA A 154 -7.66 -6.08 -10.14
CA ALA A 154 -7.94 -6.57 -11.48
C ALA A 154 -6.72 -6.62 -12.41
N GLU A 155 -5.69 -5.80 -12.16
CA GLU A 155 -4.46 -5.79 -12.96
C GLU A 155 -3.47 -6.90 -12.58
N VAL A 156 -3.63 -7.52 -11.42
CA VAL A 156 -2.70 -8.53 -10.89
C VAL A 156 -3.47 -9.81 -10.60
N GLN A 157 -3.25 -10.82 -11.45
CA GLN A 157 -3.89 -12.15 -11.39
C GLN A 157 -2.88 -13.23 -11.09
#